data_AF-A0A536AS42-F1
#
_entry.id   AF-A0A536AS42-F1
#
_cell.length_a   1.000
_cell.length_b   1.000
_cell.length_c   1.000
_cell.angle_alpha   90.00
_cell.angle_beta   90.00
_cell.angle_gamma   90.00
#
_symmetry.space_group_name_H-M   'P 1'
#
loop_
_entity.id
_entity.type
_entity.pdbx_description
1 polymer ?
#
loop_
_entity_poly.entity_id
_entity_poly.type
_entity_poly.pdbx_seq_one_letter_code
_entity_poly.pdbx_strand_id
1 'polypeptide(L)'
;DRLAEAAADPGMLATDAAEDLVRSGTPFRKAHETVGRQVRDGSFQPHGNARQSVVSRDLLGGPNPGRVAARARAVRREAAGLRRWTESHPPRLPS
;
A
#
# COMPACT_ATOMS: atom_id res chain seq x y z
N ASP A 1 3.35 -9.48 -15.59
CA ASP A 1 2.09 -10.25 -15.54
C ASP A 1 1.91 -11.03 -14.24
N ARG A 2 2.84 -11.92 -13.85
CA ARG A 2 2.73 -12.73 -12.60
C ARG A 2 2.34 -11.94 -11.33
N LEU A 3 2.93 -10.77 -11.10
CA LEU A 3 2.59 -9.94 -9.93
C LEU A 3 1.17 -9.37 -10.01
N ALA A 4 0.73 -8.97 -11.21
CA ALA A 4 -0.60 -8.43 -11.42
C ALA A 4 -1.65 -9.54 -11.30
N GLU A 5 -1.35 -10.74 -11.80
CA GLU A 5 -2.18 -11.93 -11.65
C GLU A 5 -2.35 -12.34 -10.18
N ALA A 6 -1.25 -12.39 -9.41
CA ALA A 6 -1.32 -12.66 -7.98
C ALA A 6 -2.14 -11.61 -7.22
N ALA A 7 -2.02 -10.34 -7.60
CA ALA A 7 -2.81 -9.26 -6.99
C ALA A 7 -4.30 -9.28 -7.40
N ALA A 8 -4.64 -9.97 -8.49
CA ALA A 8 -6.01 -10.07 -9.00
C ALA A 8 -6.83 -11.16 -8.30
N ASP A 9 -6.25 -11.95 -7.40
CA ASP A 9 -7.00 -12.89 -6.54
C ASP A 9 -8.07 -12.10 -5.74
N PRO A 10 -9.37 -12.46 -5.88
CA PRO A 10 -10.45 -11.80 -5.16
C PRO A 10 -10.23 -11.73 -3.64
N GLY A 11 -9.59 -12.74 -3.05
CA GLY A 11 -9.31 -12.80 -1.61
C GLY A 11 -8.42 -11.64 -1.12
N MET A 12 -7.63 -11.03 -2.01
CA MET A 12 -6.78 -9.88 -1.68
C MET A 12 -7.57 -8.62 -1.33
N LEU A 13 -8.87 -8.56 -1.66
CA LEU A 13 -9.75 -7.41 -1.39
C LEU A 13 -10.64 -7.59 -0.16
N ALA A 14 -10.46 -8.66 0.63
CA ALA A 14 -11.24 -8.91 1.84
C ALA A 14 -11.12 -7.78 2.87
N THR A 15 -9.93 -7.22 3.04
CA THR A 15 -9.72 -6.09 3.97
C THR A 15 -10.43 -4.83 3.48
N ASP A 16 -10.36 -4.51 2.19
CA ASP A 16 -11.09 -3.39 1.59
C ASP A 16 -12.60 -3.52 1.82
N ALA A 17 -13.18 -4.69 1.57
CA ALA A 17 -14.61 -4.93 1.81
C ALA A 17 -15.00 -4.77 3.29
N ALA A 18 -14.14 -5.22 4.21
CA ALA A 18 -14.40 -5.06 5.63
C ALA A 18 -14.27 -3.59 6.08
N GLU A 19 -13.32 -2.84 5.53
CA GLU A 19 -13.18 -1.40 5.75
C GLU A 19 -14.39 -0.61 5.23
N ASP A 20 -14.99 -1.02 4.11
CA ASP A 20 -16.20 -0.39 3.57
C ASP A 20 -17.42 -0.59 4.49
N LEU A 21 -17.57 -1.79 5.07
CA LEU A 21 -18.58 -2.04 6.11
C LEU A 21 -18.35 -1.15 7.34
N VAL A 22 -17.08 -0.98 7.75
CA VAL A 22 -16.72 -0.11 8.88
C VAL A 22 -17.04 1.35 8.58
N ARG A 23 -16.70 1.82 7.39
CA ARG A 23 -17.04 3.18 6.92
C ARG A 23 -18.54 3.41 6.88
N SER A 24 -19.32 2.36 6.63
CA SER A 24 -20.78 2.36 6.64
C SER A 24 -21.40 2.21 8.05
N GLY A 25 -20.58 2.18 9.10
CA GLY A 25 -21.03 2.16 10.51
C GLY A 25 -21.05 0.77 11.17
N THR A 26 -20.63 -0.30 10.48
CA THR A 26 -20.49 -1.61 11.12
C THR A 26 -19.28 -1.62 12.05
N PRO A 27 -19.38 -2.10 13.32
CA PRO A 27 -18.20 -2.20 14.19
C PRO A 27 -17.10 -3.05 13.57
N PHE A 28 -15.84 -2.63 13.74
CA PHE A 28 -14.65 -3.27 13.14
C PHE A 28 -14.64 -4.79 13.24
N ARG A 29 -14.84 -5.33 14.46
CA ARG A 29 -14.88 -6.77 14.71
C ARG A 29 -15.97 -7.46 13.89
N LYS A 30 -17.19 -6.92 13.89
CA LYS A 30 -18.34 -7.48 13.17
C LYS A 30 -18.13 -7.45 11.66
N ALA A 31 -17.53 -6.38 11.12
CA ALA A 31 -17.20 -6.28 9.71
C ALA A 31 -16.20 -7.36 9.29
N HIS A 32 -15.09 -7.50 10.03
CA HIS A 32 -14.05 -8.48 9.73
C HIS A 32 -14.53 -9.93 9.93
N GLU A 33 -15.36 -10.20 10.95
CA GLU A 33 -15.99 -11.52 11.13
C GLU A 33 -16.95 -11.87 9.99
N THR A 34 -17.70 -10.88 9.48
CA THR A 34 -18.65 -11.08 8.38
C THR A 34 -17.92 -11.42 7.09
N VAL A 35 -16.93 -10.61 6.71
CA VAL A 35 -16.13 -10.86 5.50
C VAL A 35 -15.30 -12.14 5.65
N GLY A 36 -14.71 -12.38 6.82
CA GLY A 36 -13.94 -13.60 7.09
C GLY A 36 -14.75 -14.88 6.96
N ARG A 37 -16.04 -14.87 7.33
CA ARG A 37 -16.96 -15.98 7.09
C ARG A 37 -17.21 -16.19 5.60
N GLN A 38 -17.48 -15.12 4.86
CA GLN A 38 -17.69 -15.19 3.40
C GLN A 38 -16.45 -15.73 2.67
N VAL A 39 -15.24 -15.36 3.10
CA VAL A 39 -14.01 -15.89 2.51
C VAL A 39 -13.87 -17.37 2.82
N ARG A 40 -14.15 -17.78 4.06
CA ARG A 40 -14.04 -19.17 4.50
C ARG A 40 -15.01 -20.11 3.80
N ASP A 41 -16.25 -19.67 3.59
CA ASP A 41 -17.29 -20.48 2.94
C ASP A 41 -17.31 -20.35 1.41
N GLY A 42 -16.41 -19.53 0.84
CA GLY A 42 -16.27 -19.32 -0.61
C GLY A 42 -17.33 -18.40 -1.21
N SER A 43 -18.20 -17.78 -0.41
CA SER A 43 -19.22 -16.85 -0.89
C SER A 43 -18.71 -15.42 -1.11
N PHE A 44 -17.48 -15.10 -0.70
CA PHE A 44 -16.93 -13.74 -0.80
C PHE A 44 -16.83 -13.27 -2.24
N GLN A 45 -17.45 -12.11 -2.51
CA GLN A 45 -17.36 -11.39 -3.77
C GLN A 45 -16.92 -9.97 -3.48
N PRO A 46 -15.70 -9.56 -3.85
CA PRO A 46 -15.24 -8.21 -3.59
C PRO A 46 -15.92 -7.21 -4.54
N HIS A 47 -16.06 -5.98 -4.05
CA HIS A 47 -16.36 -4.84 -4.90
C HIS A 47 -15.05 -4.19 -5.36
N GLY A 48 -14.86 -4.08 -6.68
CA GLY A 48 -13.70 -3.40 -7.26
C GLY A 48 -12.53 -4.32 -7.61
N ASN A 49 -11.32 -3.76 -7.71
CA ASN A 49 -10.10 -4.46 -8.12
C ASN A 49 -8.84 -3.96 -7.39
N ALA A 50 -7.73 -4.69 -7.54
CA ALA A 50 -6.45 -4.37 -6.93
C ALA A 50 -5.96 -2.93 -7.19
N ARG A 51 -6.20 -2.39 -8.39
CA ARG A 51 -5.82 -1.01 -8.73
C ARG A 51 -6.62 -0.01 -7.88
N GLN A 52 -7.91 -0.22 -7.72
CA GLN A 52 -8.76 0.64 -6.88
C GLN A 52 -8.33 0.57 -5.41
N SER A 53 -8.00 -0.63 -4.90
CA SER A 53 -7.43 -0.80 -3.56
C SER A 53 -6.15 0.02 -3.39
N VAL A 54 -5.18 -0.10 -4.29
CA VAL A 54 -3.92 0.68 -4.22
C VAL A 54 -4.16 2.19 -4.26
N VAL A 55 -5.09 2.66 -5.10
CA VAL A 55 -5.42 4.08 -5.21
C VAL A 55 -6.10 4.60 -3.94
N SER A 56 -6.92 3.80 -3.25
CA SER A 56 -7.63 4.24 -2.04
C SER A 56 -6.70 4.47 -0.85
N ARG A 57 -5.51 3.85 -0.83
CA ARG A 57 -4.49 3.98 0.23
C ARG A 57 -3.71 5.31 0.16
N ASP A 58 -4.42 6.43 0.26
CA ASP A 58 -3.87 7.78 0.09
C ASP A 58 -3.32 8.43 1.38
N LEU A 59 -3.06 7.65 2.43
CA LEU A 59 -2.36 8.19 3.61
C LEU A 59 -0.85 8.32 3.35
N LEU A 60 -0.18 9.16 4.14
CA LEU A 60 1.29 9.26 4.10
C LEU A 60 1.93 7.89 4.37
N GLY A 61 2.85 7.48 3.50
CA GLY A 61 3.45 6.15 3.53
C GLY A 61 2.67 5.06 2.80
N GLY A 62 1.46 5.36 2.28
CA GLY A 62 0.65 4.42 1.52
C GLY A 62 1.18 4.12 0.10
N PRO A 63 0.77 2.98 -0.50
CA PRO A 63 1.17 2.56 -1.84
C PRO A 63 0.52 3.33 -2.98
N ASN A 64 -0.36 4.30 -2.71
CA ASN A 64 -0.96 5.13 -3.75
C ASN A 64 0.13 5.72 -4.67
N PRO A 65 -0.03 5.69 -6.01
CA PRO A 65 1.01 6.14 -6.95
C PRO A 65 1.48 7.58 -6.72
N GLY A 66 0.58 8.48 -6.33
CA GLY A 66 0.91 9.86 -5.98
C GLY A 66 1.80 9.94 -4.73
N ARG A 67 1.51 9.15 -3.70
CA ARG A 67 2.31 9.06 -2.46
C ARG A 67 3.69 8.49 -2.73
N VAL A 68 3.78 7.40 -3.50
CA VAL A 68 5.05 6.79 -3.89
C VAL A 68 5.89 7.75 -4.74
N ALA A 69 5.27 8.44 -5.72
CA ALA A 69 5.96 9.43 -6.54
C ALA A 69 6.51 10.60 -5.70
N ALA A 70 5.74 11.10 -4.74
CA ALA A 70 6.19 12.14 -3.82
C ALA A 70 7.39 11.67 -2.97
N ARG A 71 7.33 10.45 -2.42
CA ARG A 71 8.46 9.89 -1.64
C ARG A 71 9.69 9.69 -2.51
N ALA A 72 9.54 9.17 -3.72
CA ALA A 72 10.66 8.99 -4.66
C ALA A 72 11.34 10.33 -4.98
N ARG A 73 10.58 11.42 -5.18
CA ARG A 73 11.15 12.76 -5.36
C ARG A 73 11.93 13.23 -4.14
N ALA A 74 11.38 13.03 -2.94
CA ALA A 74 12.05 13.42 -1.70
C ALA A 74 13.38 12.68 -1.50
N VAL A 75 13.38 11.34 -1.65
CA VAL A 75 14.58 10.51 -1.53
C VAL A 75 15.65 10.91 -2.55
N ARG A 76 15.25 11.20 -3.80
CA ARG A 76 16.20 11.67 -4.83
C ARG A 76 16.87 12.98 -4.43
N ARG A 77 16.13 13.93 -3.86
CA ARG A 77 16.71 15.21 -3.39
C ARG A 77 17.68 15.00 -2.23
N GLU A 78 17.31 14.15 -1.27
CA GLU A 78 18.15 13.80 -0.13
C GLU A 78 19.46 13.15 -0.59
N ALA A 79 19.38 12.14 -1.47
CA ALA A 79 20.54 11.47 -2.04
C ALA A 79 21.44 12.43 -2.85
N ALA A 80 20.85 13.39 -3.56
CA ALA A 80 21.63 14.42 -4.25
C ALA A 80 22.33 15.38 -3.26
N GLY A 81 21.68 15.69 -2.14
CA GLY A 81 22.30 16.46 -1.05
C GLY A 81 23.48 15.74 -0.42
N LEU A 82 23.32 14.46 -0.09
CA LEU A 82 24.37 13.62 0.48
C LEU A 82 25.57 13.48 -0.46
N ARG A 83 25.33 13.27 -1.77
CA ARG A 83 26.40 13.22 -2.77
C ARG A 83 27.23 14.50 -2.81
N ARG A 84 26.58 15.67 -2.88
CA ARG A 84 27.27 16.96 -2.84
C ARG A 84 28.04 17.16 -1.53
N TRP A 85 27.48 16.71 -0.41
CA TRP A 85 28.17 16.78 0.87
C TRP A 85 29.45 15.95 0.86
N THR A 86 29.41 14.71 0.38
CA THR A 86 30.60 13.84 0.26
C THR A 86 31.66 14.42 -0.68
N GLU A 87 31.27 15.06 -1.78
CA GLU A 87 32.20 15.76 -2.68
C GLU A 87 32.97 16.89 -1.95
N SER A 88 32.31 17.60 -1.04
CA SER A 88 32.92 18.66 -0.24
C SER A 88 33.65 18.18 1.03
N HIS A 89 33.42 16.94 1.47
CA HIS A 89 33.96 16.33 2.69
C HIS A 89 34.41 14.89 2.41
N PRO A 90 35.49 14.69 1.63
CA PRO A 90 35.93 13.36 1.25
C PRO A 90 36.30 12.54 2.50
N PRO A 91 35.90 11.25 2.57
CA PRO A 91 36.28 10.41 3.70
C PRO A 91 37.79 10.26 3.77
N ARG A 92 38.33 10.13 4.99
CA ARG A 92 39.75 9.80 5.16
C ARG A 92 40.01 8.43 4.54
N LEU A 93 41.00 8.33 3.65
CA LEU A 93 41.42 7.04 3.11
C LEU A 93 41.99 6.18 4.26
N PRO A 94 41.69 4.88 4.32
CA PRO A 94 42.37 3.97 5.24
C PRO A 94 43.87 3.99 4.94
N SER A 95 44.68 4.09 5.99
CA SER A 95 46.14 3.99 5.94
C SER A 95 46.62 2.60 5.55
#